data_AF-Q5LSL9-F1
#
_entry.id   AF-Q5LSL9-F1
#
_cell.length_a   1.000
_cell.length_b   1.000
_cell.length_c   1.000
_cell.angle_alpha   90.00
_cell.angle_beta   90.00
_cell.angle_gamma   90.00
#
_symmetry.space_group_name_H-M   'P 1'
#
loop_
_entity.id
_entity.type
_entity.pdbx_description
1 polymer ?
#
loop_
_entity_poly.entity_id
_entity_poly.type
_entity_poly.pdbx_seq_one_letter_code
_entity_poly.pdbx_strand_id
1 'polypeptide(L)'
;MYRYALVALLAASPLAAAETKQQSCQYQADVVAAIQQARLDRVKERDVPAAVAATSPTWPENYNAAIPLIAPWVYQQKMRDVRDQDLSAAWLELCLKQ
;
A
#
# COMPACT_ATOMS: atom_id res chain seq x y z
N MET A 1 16.28 -30.26 -31.91
CA MET A 1 15.25 -29.46 -32.61
C MET A 1 13.90 -29.78 -32.00
N TYR A 2 13.41 -28.96 -31.06
CA TYR A 2 12.02 -29.01 -30.60
C TYR A 2 11.47 -27.59 -30.69
N ARG A 3 10.64 -27.37 -31.71
CA ARG A 3 9.90 -26.13 -31.95
C ARG A 3 8.69 -26.14 -31.02
N TYR A 4 8.80 -25.51 -29.86
CA TYR A 4 7.64 -25.20 -29.04
C TYR A 4 6.97 -23.94 -29.59
N ALA A 5 5.97 -24.14 -30.45
CA ALA A 5 5.02 -23.11 -30.80
C ALA A 5 4.13 -22.84 -29.58
N LEU A 6 4.43 -21.78 -28.81
CA LEU A 6 3.54 -21.32 -27.77
C LEU A 6 2.55 -20.32 -28.37
N VAL A 7 1.33 -20.82 -28.53
CA VAL A 7 0.13 -20.09 -28.94
C VAL A 7 -0.12 -18.95 -27.94
N ALA A 8 -0.28 -17.73 -28.47
CA ALA A 8 -0.70 -16.57 -27.71
C ALA A 8 -2.15 -16.76 -27.24
N LEU A 9 -2.36 -16.99 -25.94
CA LEU A 9 -3.65 -16.76 -25.30
C LEU A 9 -3.73 -15.29 -24.88
N LEU A 10 -4.51 -14.52 -25.62
CA LEU A 10 -5.10 -13.26 -25.15
C LEU A 10 -6.15 -13.61 -24.08
N ALA A 11 -5.71 -13.76 -22.83
CA ALA A 11 -6.62 -13.81 -21.70
C ALA A 11 -6.96 -12.36 -21.31
N ALA A 12 -8.24 -12.02 -21.44
CA ALA A 12 -8.82 -10.73 -21.09
C ALA A 12 -8.40 -10.31 -19.67
N SER A 13 -7.52 -9.31 -19.58
CA SER A 13 -7.35 -8.56 -18.34
C SER A 13 -8.64 -7.77 -18.09
N PRO A 14 -9.18 -7.75 -16.87
CA PRO A 14 -10.24 -6.82 -16.55
C PRO A 14 -9.72 -5.42 -16.85
N LEU A 15 -10.50 -4.61 -17.58
CA LEU A 15 -10.30 -3.18 -17.69
C LEU A 15 -10.54 -2.55 -16.31
N ALA A 16 -9.67 -2.80 -15.33
CA ALA A 16 -9.33 -1.74 -14.41
C ALA A 16 -8.64 -0.69 -15.28
N ALA A 17 -9.19 0.51 -15.37
CA ALA A 17 -8.52 1.63 -16.03
C ALA A 17 -7.04 1.59 -15.65
N ALA A 18 -6.14 1.66 -16.63
CA ALA A 18 -4.70 1.55 -16.38
C ALA A 18 -4.32 2.59 -15.31
N GLU A 19 -4.15 2.12 -14.08
CA GLU A 19 -3.93 2.96 -12.93
C GLU A 19 -2.66 3.75 -13.18
N THR A 20 -2.75 5.08 -13.14
CA THR A 20 -1.57 5.90 -13.39
C THR A 20 -0.58 5.70 -12.24
N LYS A 21 0.72 5.90 -12.51
CA LYS A 21 1.74 5.91 -11.45
C LYS A 21 1.37 6.85 -10.30
N GLN A 22 0.77 8.00 -10.62
CA GLN A 22 0.30 8.95 -9.60
C GLN A 22 -0.77 8.32 -8.69
N GLN A 23 -1.74 7.63 -9.29
CA GLN A 23 -2.84 7.03 -8.56
C GLN A 23 -2.38 5.83 -7.71
N SER A 24 -1.47 5.01 -8.23
CA SER A 24 -0.90 3.89 -7.46
C SER A 24 -0.05 4.35 -6.29
N CYS A 25 0.77 5.38 -6.49
CA CYS A 25 1.52 5.99 -5.39
C CYS A 25 0.60 6.64 -4.36
N GLN A 26 -0.53 7.23 -4.77
CA GLN A 26 -1.52 7.77 -3.84
C GLN A 26 -2.14 6.66 -2.99
N TYR A 27 -2.56 5.54 -3.57
CA TYR A 27 -3.12 4.43 -2.79
C TYR A 27 -2.10 3.84 -1.80
N GLN A 28 -0.83 3.72 -2.17
CA GLN A 28 0.20 3.31 -1.23
C GLN A 28 0.41 4.33 -0.10
N ALA A 29 0.37 5.62 -0.42
CA ALA A 29 0.45 6.68 0.58
C ALA A 29 -0.75 6.66 1.53
N ASP A 30 -1.95 6.39 1.03
CA ASP A 30 -3.16 6.25 1.86
C ASP A 30 -3.05 5.05 2.81
N VAL A 31 -2.47 3.93 2.35
CA VAL A 31 -2.14 2.79 3.20
C VAL A 31 -1.17 3.19 4.32
N VAL A 32 -0.11 3.94 4.00
CA VAL A 32 0.84 4.45 5.00
C VAL A 32 0.13 5.35 6.02
N ALA A 33 -0.76 6.24 5.56
CA ALA A 33 -1.54 7.12 6.43
C ALA A 33 -2.40 6.32 7.41
N ALA A 34 -3.10 5.28 6.94
CA ALA A 34 -3.92 4.44 7.79
C ALA A 34 -3.10 3.66 8.84
N ILE A 35 -1.92 3.17 8.47
CA ILE A 35 -0.99 2.51 9.41
C ILE A 35 -0.47 3.51 10.44
N GLN A 36 -0.10 4.73 10.00
CA GLN A 36 0.34 5.81 10.86
C GLN A 36 -0.75 6.16 11.89
N GLN A 37 -2.00 6.30 11.43
CA GLN A 37 -3.14 6.53 12.30
C GLN A 37 -3.34 5.37 13.30
N ALA A 38 -3.31 4.12 12.85
CA ALA A 38 -3.40 2.96 13.74
C ALA A 38 -2.31 2.96 14.83
N ARG A 39 -1.08 3.40 14.48
CA ARG A 39 0.02 3.54 15.45
C ARG A 39 -0.24 4.66 16.46
N LEU A 40 -0.78 5.79 16.02
CA LEU A 40 -1.20 6.90 16.90
C LEU A 40 -2.31 6.44 17.86
N ASP A 41 -3.22 5.62 17.38
CA ASP A 41 -4.32 5.01 18.14
C ASP A 41 -3.88 3.84 19.03
N ARG A 42 -2.56 3.59 19.12
CA ARG A 42 -1.95 2.55 19.96
C ARG A 42 -2.37 1.12 19.61
N VAL A 43 -2.76 0.88 18.36
CA VAL A 43 -2.94 -0.48 17.84
C VAL A 43 -1.59 -1.22 17.94
N LYS A 44 -1.61 -2.53 18.25
CA LYS A 44 -0.39 -3.34 18.23
C LYS A 44 -0.07 -3.71 16.80
N GLU A 45 1.21 -3.78 16.43
CA GLU A 45 1.65 -3.99 15.05
C GLU A 45 0.95 -5.16 14.35
N ARG A 46 0.89 -6.31 15.04
CA ARG A 46 0.24 -7.53 14.57
C ARG A 46 -1.27 -7.38 14.31
N ASP A 47 -1.91 -6.41 14.95
CA ASP A 47 -3.35 -6.15 14.86
C ASP A 47 -3.66 -5.07 13.80
N VAL A 48 -2.64 -4.41 13.22
CA VAL A 48 -2.80 -3.35 12.23
C VAL A 48 -3.58 -3.80 10.98
N PRO A 49 -3.30 -4.95 10.35
CA PRO A 49 -4.07 -5.38 9.18
C PRO A 49 -5.57 -5.47 9.47
N ALA A 50 -5.95 -6.00 10.64
CA ALA A 50 -7.33 -6.11 11.06
C ALA A 50 -7.94 -4.74 11.40
N ALA A 51 -7.20 -3.88 12.09
CA ALA A 51 -7.65 -2.54 12.46
C ALA A 51 -7.88 -1.66 11.23
N VAL A 52 -6.99 -1.70 10.24
CA VAL A 52 -7.12 -0.95 8.98
C VAL A 52 -8.25 -1.51 8.13
N ALA A 53 -8.42 -2.84 8.05
CA ALA A 53 -9.55 -3.42 7.32
C ALA A 53 -10.91 -3.01 7.91
N ALA A 54 -10.99 -2.81 9.23
CA ALA A 54 -12.21 -2.38 9.91
C ALA A 54 -12.63 -0.93 9.61
N THR A 55 -11.74 -0.09 9.06
CA THR A 55 -12.08 1.31 8.71
C THR A 55 -12.74 1.47 7.35
N SER A 56 -12.96 0.38 6.61
CA SER A 56 -13.52 0.39 5.24
C SER A 56 -12.74 1.35 4.31
N PRO A 57 -11.45 1.07 4.07
CA PRO A 57 -10.58 1.97 3.32
C PRO A 57 -11.05 2.19 1.88
N THR A 58 -10.71 3.36 1.33
CA THR A 58 -11.17 3.82 0.01
C THR A 58 -10.32 3.31 -1.16
N TRP A 59 -9.17 2.67 -0.90
CA TRP A 59 -8.29 2.14 -1.93
C TRP A 59 -8.69 0.73 -2.38
N PRO A 60 -8.28 0.28 -3.59
CA PRO A 60 -8.55 -1.07 -4.08
C PRO A 60 -7.97 -2.18 -3.19
N GLU A 61 -8.70 -3.30 -3.01
CA GLU A 61 -8.35 -4.36 -2.06
C GLU A 61 -6.94 -4.95 -2.22
N ASN A 62 -6.39 -4.95 -3.45
CA ASN A 62 -5.03 -5.45 -3.70
C ASN A 62 -3.96 -4.67 -2.93
N TYR A 63 -4.22 -3.41 -2.53
CA TYR A 63 -3.32 -2.63 -1.69
C TYR A 63 -3.32 -3.04 -0.21
N ASN A 64 -4.31 -3.82 0.24
CA ASN A 64 -4.31 -4.36 1.61
C ASN A 64 -3.13 -5.30 1.86
N ALA A 65 -2.62 -5.96 0.81
CA ALA A 65 -1.42 -6.80 0.90
C ALA A 65 -0.15 -6.00 1.24
N ALA A 66 -0.15 -4.68 1.02
CA ALA A 66 0.96 -3.80 1.39
C ALA A 66 0.99 -3.49 2.90
N ILE A 67 -0.15 -3.59 3.60
CA ILE A 67 -0.25 -3.27 5.03
C ILE A 67 0.79 -4.03 5.88
N PRO A 68 0.88 -5.38 5.83
CA PRO A 68 1.88 -6.11 6.62
C PRO A 68 3.33 -5.86 6.17
N LEU A 69 3.56 -5.33 4.97
CA LEU A 69 4.89 -5.01 4.46
C LEU A 69 5.36 -3.62 4.92
N ILE A 70 4.44 -2.66 5.01
CA ILE A 70 4.71 -1.27 5.38
C ILE A 70 4.65 -1.06 6.90
N ALA A 71 3.76 -1.78 7.60
CA ALA A 71 3.57 -1.64 9.04
C ALA A 71 4.87 -1.70 9.86
N PRO A 72 5.82 -2.64 9.60
CA PRO A 72 7.07 -2.69 10.33
C PRO A 72 7.89 -1.40 10.22
N TRP A 73 7.94 -0.78 9.04
CA TRP A 73 8.68 0.46 8.83
C TRP A 73 8.09 1.63 9.62
N VAL A 74 6.75 1.79 9.61
CA VAL A 74 6.07 2.81 10.42
C VAL A 74 6.27 2.54 11.91
N TYR A 75 6.24 1.27 12.32
CA TYR A 75 6.37 0.88 13.72
C TYR A 75 7.79 1.03 14.29
N GLN A 76 8.80 1.05 13.42
CA GLN A 76 10.19 1.36 13.74
C GLN A 76 10.45 2.87 13.90
N GLN A 77 9.59 3.74 13.37
CA GLN A 77 9.73 5.18 13.55
C GLN A 77 9.52 5.59 15.01
N LYS A 78 10.21 6.65 15.44
CA LYS A 78 10.00 7.21 16.78
C LYS A 78 8.59 7.78 16.86
N MET A 79 7.91 7.58 17.99
CA MET A 79 6.52 8.06 18.17
C MET A 79 6.37 9.57 17.97
N ARG A 80 7.42 10.36 18.28
CA ARG A 80 7.45 11.78 17.95
C ARG A 80 7.31 12.00 16.45
N ASP A 81 8.09 11.29 15.66
CA ASP A 81 8.12 11.46 14.20
C ASP A 81 6.82 10.91 13.57
N VAL A 82 6.26 9.82 14.11
CA VAL A 82 4.91 9.30 13.72
C VAL A 82 3.80 10.34 13.96
N ARG A 83 3.94 11.24 14.93
CA ARG A 83 2.93 12.27 15.23
C ARG A 83 3.19 13.58 14.48
N ASP A 84 4.45 13.96 14.38
CA ASP A 84 4.85 15.31 13.97
C ASP A 84 5.23 15.36 12.47
N GLN A 85 5.36 14.22 11.79
CA GLN A 85 5.67 14.12 10.36
C GLN A 85 4.53 13.49 9.57
N ASP A 86 4.41 13.87 8.29
CA ASP A 86 3.52 13.21 7.34
C ASP A 86 4.27 12.08 6.60
N LEU A 87 4.17 10.85 7.13
CA LEU A 87 4.84 9.69 6.56
C LEU A 87 4.21 9.28 5.22
N SER A 88 2.93 9.60 5.03
CA SER A 88 2.20 9.36 3.79
C SER A 88 2.73 10.26 2.66
N ALA A 89 2.88 11.55 2.91
CA ALA A 89 3.48 12.48 1.95
C ALA A 89 4.93 12.12 1.61
N ALA A 90 5.73 11.73 2.61
CA ALA A 90 7.10 11.28 2.39
C ALA A 90 7.14 10.01 1.51
N TRP A 91 6.23 9.06 1.73
CA TRP A 91 6.11 7.86 0.91
C TRP A 91 5.69 8.17 -0.53
N LEU A 92 4.70 9.05 -0.69
CA LEU A 92 4.22 9.49 -2.00
C LEU A 92 5.36 10.08 -2.83
N GLU A 93 6.15 10.98 -2.24
CA GLU A 93 7.30 11.59 -2.92
C GLU A 93 8.32 10.54 -3.37
N LEU A 94 8.62 9.55 -2.51
CA LEU A 94 9.55 8.47 -2.84
C LEU A 94 9.01 7.57 -3.95
N CYS A 95 7.74 7.18 -3.89
CA CYS A 95 7.09 6.34 -4.89
C CYS A 95 7.09 7.02 -6.27
N LEU A 96 6.82 8.32 -6.32
CA LEU A 96 6.83 9.07 -7.58
C LEU A 96 8.23 9.19 -8.22
N LYS A 97 9.30 9.02 -7.43
CA LYS A 97 10.69 9.04 -7.90
C LYS A 97 11.21 7.70 -8.43
N GLN A 98 10.55 6.57 -8.15
CA GLN A 98 10.95 5.23 -8.62
C GLN A 98 10.62 5.01 -10.08
#